data_AF-A0A8H5IQ84-F1
#
_entry.id   AF-A0A8H5IQ84-F1
#
_cell.length_a   1.000
_cell.length_b   1.000
_cell.length_c   1.000
_cell.angle_alpha   90.00
_cell.angle_beta   90.00
_cell.angle_gamma   90.00
#
_symmetry.space_group_name_H-M   'P 1'
#
loop_
_entity.id
_entity.type
_entity.pdbx_description
1 polymer ?
#
loop_
_entity_poly.entity_id
_entity_poly.type
_entity_poly.pdbx_seq_one_letter_code
_entity_poly.pdbx_strand_id
1 'polypeptide(L)'
;MDAASRRSQKNEVVVKGEQFNIDVLVLSTGYKSPFLYSPPGRVGIKVFSRDGIDLDAKWSSGVTTLHDMMSHDFPNMFWPGFIQGGGNPNYTFIADQAAKQFAYIVATGAKEAQKTVPNDSRYKYNFTNEATAVAEAEWAQKTVSQAHMFGASAGCTPSYINAEGEFC
;
A
#
# COMPACT_ATOMS: atom_id res chain seq x y z
N MET A 1 2.86 -1.74 -27.83
CA MET A 1 2.98 -2.77 -28.89
C MET A 1 3.51 -4.03 -28.22
N ASP A 2 2.80 -5.15 -28.45
CA ASP A 2 2.82 -6.43 -27.72
C ASP A 2 4.14 -6.89 -27.09
N ALA A 3 4.10 -7.12 -25.78
CA ALA A 3 5.10 -7.89 -25.07
C ALA A 3 5.05 -9.36 -25.54
N ALA A 4 6.13 -9.78 -26.20
CA ALA A 4 6.30 -11.11 -26.73
C ALA A 4 6.45 -12.14 -25.59
N SER A 5 5.41 -12.91 -25.32
CA SER A 5 5.56 -14.31 -24.93
C SER A 5 4.57 -15.15 -25.72
N ARG A 6 4.96 -15.54 -26.93
CA ARG A 6 4.18 -16.49 -27.73
C ARG A 6 4.47 -17.89 -27.21
N ARG A 7 3.40 -18.54 -26.74
CA ARG A 7 3.25 -19.94 -26.32
C ARG A 7 4.33 -20.87 -26.91
N SER A 8 5.16 -21.48 -26.05
CA SER A 8 6.09 -22.53 -26.46
C SER A 8 5.30 -23.80 -26.79
N GLN A 9 5.13 -24.11 -28.09
CA GLN A 9 4.75 -25.46 -28.52
C GLN A 9 5.98 -26.36 -28.75
N LYS A 10 7.18 -25.81 -28.57
CA LYS A 10 8.48 -26.48 -28.65
C LYS A 10 9.44 -25.85 -27.63
N ASN A 11 10.52 -26.56 -27.30
CA ASN A 11 11.58 -26.17 -26.36
C ASN A 11 12.41 -24.96 -26.84
N GLU A 12 11.75 -23.84 -27.15
CA GLU A 12 12.36 -22.69 -27.81
C GLU A 12 11.81 -21.37 -27.28
N VAL A 13 12.69 -20.37 -27.18
CA VAL A 13 12.38 -18.97 -26.90
C VAL A 13 12.72 -18.15 -28.14
N VAL A 14 11.87 -17.20 -28.50
CA VAL A 14 12.10 -16.34 -29.68
C VAL A 14 12.39 -14.92 -29.24
N VAL A 15 13.55 -14.38 -29.64
CA VAL A 15 13.94 -12.99 -29.37
C VAL A 15 14.22 -12.29 -30.69
N LYS A 16 13.47 -11.22 -30.99
CA LYS A 16 13.60 -10.46 -32.24
C LYS A 16 13.57 -11.33 -33.53
N GLY A 17 12.84 -12.44 -33.50
CA GLY A 17 12.71 -13.37 -34.63
C GLY A 17 13.75 -14.51 -34.67
N GLU A 18 14.76 -14.48 -33.80
CA GLU A 18 15.75 -15.55 -33.63
C GLU A 18 15.25 -16.60 -32.63
N GLN A 19 15.40 -17.87 -32.98
CA GLN A 19 14.97 -19.02 -32.16
C GLN A 19 16.12 -19.56 -31.32
N PHE A 20 15.90 -19.67 -30.02
CA PHE A 20 16.85 -20.24 -29.06
C PHE A 20 16.27 -21.52 -28.49
N ASN A 21 16.85 -22.66 -28.85
CA ASN A 21 16.48 -23.95 -28.25
C ASN A 21 17.00 -24.00 -26.81
N ILE A 22 16.15 -24.42 -25.87
CA ILE A 22 16.47 -24.46 -24.44
C ILE A 22 15.99 -25.75 -23.79
N ASP A 23 16.78 -26.29 -22.87
CA ASP A 23 16.38 -27.45 -22.07
C ASP A 23 15.62 -27.03 -20.81
N VAL A 24 15.91 -25.84 -20.26
CA VAL A 24 15.33 -25.31 -19.04
C VAL A 24 15.07 -23.81 -19.19
N LEU A 25 13.90 -23.36 -18.73
CA LEU A 25 13.58 -21.93 -18.60
C LEU A 25 13.51 -21.55 -17.11
N VAL A 26 14.35 -20.61 -16.69
CA VAL A 26 14.31 -20.04 -15.34
C VAL A 26 13.63 -18.68 -15.38
N LEU A 27 12.49 -18.55 -14.70
CA LEU A 27 11.76 -17.29 -14.59
C LEU A 27 12.26 -16.51 -13.36
N SER A 28 13.19 -15.59 -13.60
CA SER A 28 13.70 -14.65 -12.59
C SER A 28 13.20 -13.23 -12.85
N THR A 29 11.91 -13.08 -13.14
CA THR A 29 11.27 -11.83 -13.60
C THR A 29 10.83 -10.88 -12.49
N GLY A 30 11.10 -11.20 -11.23
CA GLY A 30 10.72 -10.37 -10.08
C GLY A 30 9.25 -10.46 -9.68
N TYR A 31 8.76 -9.41 -9.01
CA TYR A 31 7.41 -9.29 -8.45
C TYR A 31 6.75 -7.99 -8.88
N LYS A 32 5.43 -7.88 -8.70
CA LYS A 32 4.69 -6.66 -8.99
C LYS A 32 5.15 -5.50 -8.10
N SER A 33 5.16 -4.28 -8.65
CA SER A 33 5.50 -3.08 -7.88
C SER A 33 4.50 -2.86 -6.74
N PRO A 34 4.99 -2.56 -5.51
CA PRO A 34 4.11 -2.20 -4.40
C PRO A 34 3.41 -0.83 -4.60
N PHE A 35 3.93 0.03 -5.48
CA PHE A 35 3.39 1.40 -5.68
C PHE A 35 2.10 1.44 -6.51
N LEU A 36 1.76 0.36 -7.22
CA LEU A 36 0.66 0.32 -8.19
C LEU A 36 -0.71 -0.03 -7.59
N TYR A 37 -0.74 -0.40 -6.31
CA TYR A 37 -1.93 -1.00 -5.70
C TYR A 37 -2.24 -0.37 -4.35
N SER A 38 -3.52 -0.19 -4.07
CA SER A 38 -4.03 0.09 -2.73
C SER A 38 -3.74 -1.08 -1.77
N PRO A 39 -3.87 -0.90 -0.44
CA PRO A 39 -3.67 -1.98 0.53
C PRO A 39 -4.50 -3.25 0.22
N PRO A 40 -5.82 -3.19 -0.05
CA PRO A 40 -6.58 -4.38 -0.44
C PRO A 40 -6.21 -4.91 -1.83
N GLY A 41 -5.89 -4.03 -2.79
CA GLY A 41 -5.45 -4.43 -4.12
C GLY A 41 -4.15 -5.26 -4.10
N ARG A 42 -3.23 -4.96 -3.18
CA ARG A 42 -1.96 -5.72 -2.98
C ARG A 42 -2.19 -7.16 -2.55
N VAL A 43 -3.27 -7.43 -1.82
CA VAL A 43 -3.60 -8.77 -1.30
C VAL A 43 -4.77 -9.42 -2.05
N GLY A 44 -5.29 -8.78 -3.09
CA GLY A 44 -6.33 -9.33 -3.96
C GLY A 44 -7.71 -9.42 -3.31
N ILE A 45 -8.03 -8.52 -2.38
CA ILE A 45 -9.35 -8.45 -1.72
C ILE A 45 -10.07 -7.14 -2.09
N LYS A 46 -11.37 -7.08 -1.77
CA LYS A 46 -12.16 -5.84 -1.82
C LYS A 46 -12.51 -5.40 -0.41
N VAL A 47 -12.32 -4.12 -0.13
CA VAL A 47 -12.68 -3.51 1.16
C VAL A 47 -13.55 -2.30 0.88
N PHE A 48 -14.72 -2.28 1.49
CA PHE A 48 -15.72 -1.24 1.32
C PHE A 48 -15.80 -0.38 2.57
N SER A 49 -15.98 0.92 2.37
CA SER A 49 -16.19 1.90 3.42
C SER A 49 -17.56 1.73 4.07
N ARG A 50 -17.83 2.53 5.11
CA ARG A 50 -19.16 2.61 5.74
C ARG A 50 -20.29 2.88 4.73
N ASP A 51 -20.01 3.66 3.70
CA ASP A 51 -20.96 4.07 2.67
C ASP A 51 -20.90 3.18 1.40
N GLY A 52 -20.19 2.05 1.46
CA GLY A 52 -20.09 1.09 0.36
C GLY A 52 -19.08 1.47 -0.74
N ILE A 53 -18.18 2.43 -0.48
CA ILE A 53 -17.16 2.85 -1.43
C ILE A 53 -15.96 1.89 -1.35
N ASP A 54 -15.56 1.30 -2.48
CA ASP A 54 -14.36 0.47 -2.57
C ASP A 54 -13.09 1.33 -2.33
N LEU A 55 -12.20 0.88 -1.45
CA LEU A 55 -10.94 1.56 -1.17
C LEU A 55 -10.04 1.68 -2.42
N ASP A 56 -10.07 0.69 -3.32
CA ASP A 56 -9.37 0.80 -4.62
C ASP A 56 -9.91 1.99 -5.41
N ALA A 57 -11.23 2.17 -5.42
CA ALA A 57 -11.87 3.29 -6.11
C ALA A 57 -11.56 4.63 -5.43
N LYS A 58 -11.56 4.69 -4.09
CA LYS A 58 -11.15 5.91 -3.34
C LYS A 58 -9.73 6.34 -3.74
N TRP A 59 -8.78 5.40 -3.80
CA TRP A 59 -7.39 5.69 -4.12
C TRP A 59 -7.15 6.04 -5.60
N SER A 60 -8.06 5.68 -6.51
CA SER A 60 -7.95 6.01 -7.94
C SER A 60 -7.97 7.52 -8.21
N SER A 61 -8.55 8.32 -7.31
CA SER A 61 -8.60 9.79 -7.41
C SER A 61 -7.44 10.49 -6.67
N GLY A 62 -6.49 9.71 -6.14
CA GLY A 62 -5.39 10.19 -5.31
C GLY A 62 -5.37 9.48 -3.96
N VAL A 63 -4.17 9.26 -3.44
CA VAL A 63 -3.99 8.56 -2.16
C VAL A 63 -4.18 9.54 -1.01
N THR A 64 -5.06 9.20 -0.07
CA THR A 64 -5.19 9.89 1.21
C THR A 64 -5.18 8.88 2.35
N THR A 65 -4.29 9.11 3.32
CA THR A 65 -4.13 8.29 4.51
C THR A 65 -3.77 9.17 5.70
N LEU A 66 -3.89 8.64 6.91
CA LEU A 66 -3.23 9.19 8.08
C LEU A 66 -2.06 8.28 8.49
N HIS A 67 -0.85 8.83 8.44
CA HIS A 67 0.39 8.12 8.76
C HIS A 67 0.56 6.80 7.99
N ASP A 68 -0.02 6.67 6.79
CA ASP A 68 0.07 5.46 5.96
C ASP A 68 -0.55 4.20 6.60
N MET A 69 -1.42 4.37 7.59
CA MET A 69 -1.99 3.23 8.35
C MET A 69 -3.50 3.18 8.35
N MET A 70 -4.17 4.32 8.13
CA MET A 70 -5.63 4.45 8.20
C MET A 70 -6.11 5.36 7.08
N SER A 71 -7.38 5.24 6.72
CA SER A 71 -8.08 6.16 5.83
C SER A 71 -9.50 6.40 6.36
N HIS A 72 -10.00 7.60 6.13
CA HIS A 72 -11.35 8.02 6.50
C HIS A 72 -12.42 7.16 5.81
N ASP A 73 -13.50 6.86 6.52
CA ASP A 73 -14.61 5.94 6.21
C ASP A 73 -14.28 4.44 6.31
N PHE A 74 -13.06 4.09 6.73
CA PHE A 74 -12.60 2.72 6.97
C PHE A 74 -12.27 2.51 8.47
N PRO A 75 -13.29 2.54 9.36
CA PRO A 75 -13.07 2.42 10.81
C PRO A 75 -12.45 1.07 11.18
N ASN A 76 -11.55 1.10 12.18
CA ASN A 76 -10.85 -0.06 12.71
C ASN A 76 -10.03 -0.86 11.68
N MET A 77 -9.84 -0.32 10.47
CA MET A 77 -8.95 -0.88 9.46
C MET A 77 -7.56 -0.28 9.60
N PHE A 78 -6.57 -1.15 9.73
CA PHE A 78 -5.17 -0.78 9.77
C PHE A 78 -4.37 -1.64 8.81
N TRP A 79 -3.33 -1.08 8.20
CA TRP A 79 -2.37 -1.83 7.39
C TRP A 79 -0.94 -1.33 7.64
N PRO A 80 0.08 -2.18 7.40
CA PRO A 80 1.46 -1.71 7.34
C PRO A 80 1.63 -0.85 6.08
N GLY A 81 1.90 0.42 6.32
CA GLY A 81 2.02 1.42 5.29
C GLY A 81 3.21 1.26 4.35
N PHE A 82 3.04 1.75 3.13
CA PHE A 82 4.18 2.09 2.25
C PHE A 82 4.03 3.45 1.53
N ILE A 83 2.79 3.95 1.32
CA ILE A 83 2.52 5.18 0.55
C ILE A 83 2.04 6.27 1.52
N GLN A 84 2.71 7.44 1.50
CA GLN A 84 2.58 8.50 2.53
C GLN A 84 3.17 8.12 3.89
N GLY A 85 4.02 7.11 3.95
CA GLY A 85 4.83 6.73 5.11
C GLY A 85 6.32 6.98 4.90
N GLY A 86 7.14 6.40 5.78
CA GLY A 86 8.60 6.43 5.66
C GLY A 86 9.14 5.20 4.93
N GLY A 87 10.18 5.38 4.12
CA GLY A 87 10.92 4.30 3.47
C GLY A 87 12.23 3.98 4.21
N ASN A 88 12.60 2.69 4.29
CA ASN A 88 13.92 2.25 4.74
C ASN A 88 14.32 0.97 3.99
N PRO A 89 15.59 0.80 3.59
CA PRO A 89 16.07 -0.45 2.99
C PRO A 89 15.85 -1.69 3.86
N ASN A 90 15.80 -1.53 5.18
CA ASN A 90 15.43 -2.57 6.12
C ASN A 90 13.91 -2.57 6.36
N TYR A 91 13.19 -3.43 5.63
CA TYR A 91 11.74 -3.56 5.79
C TYR A 91 11.33 -3.97 7.22
N THR A 92 12.12 -4.82 7.89
CA THR A 92 11.85 -5.24 9.26
C THR A 92 11.81 -4.07 10.24
N PHE A 93 12.65 -3.06 10.02
CA PHE A 93 12.61 -1.83 10.81
C PHE A 93 11.29 -1.08 10.61
N ILE A 94 10.86 -0.88 9.36
CA ILE A 94 9.58 -0.20 9.06
C ILE A 94 8.39 -0.97 9.64
N ALA A 95 8.37 -2.30 9.49
CA ALA A 95 7.31 -3.14 10.03
C ALA A 95 7.24 -3.06 11.56
N ASP A 96 8.39 -3.03 12.26
CA ASP A 96 8.44 -2.86 13.71
C ASP A 96 7.93 -1.48 14.15
N GLN A 97 8.31 -0.40 13.45
CA GLN A 97 7.79 0.94 13.74
C GLN A 97 6.27 1.03 13.52
N ALA A 98 5.76 0.47 12.41
CA ALA A 98 4.33 0.43 12.14
C ALA A 98 3.58 -0.39 13.20
N ALA A 99 4.11 -1.53 13.63
CA ALA A 99 3.51 -2.36 14.67
C ALA A 99 3.44 -1.62 16.02
N LYS A 100 4.50 -0.92 16.42
CA LYS A 100 4.54 -0.08 17.63
C LYS A 100 3.50 1.04 17.58
N GLN A 101 3.40 1.72 16.44
CA GLN A 101 2.42 2.80 16.25
C GLN A 101 0.98 2.27 16.29
N PHE A 102 0.70 1.15 15.63
CA PHE A 102 -0.60 0.48 15.67
C PHE A 102 -0.99 0.13 17.11
N ALA A 103 -0.09 -0.55 17.82
CA ALA A 103 -0.31 -0.95 19.21
C ALA A 103 -0.58 0.27 20.11
N TYR A 104 0.18 1.36 19.93
CA TYR A 104 -0.03 2.60 20.66
C TYR A 104 -1.40 3.23 20.41
N ILE A 105 -1.85 3.30 19.15
CA ILE A 105 -3.17 3.87 18.79
C ILE A 105 -4.29 3.05 19.41
N VAL A 106 -4.25 1.72 19.26
CA VAL A 106 -5.27 0.81 19.81
C VAL A 106 -5.27 0.84 21.34
N ALA A 107 -4.10 0.79 21.98
CA ALA A 107 -3.99 0.84 23.44
C ALA A 107 -4.48 2.17 24.00
N THR A 108 -4.21 3.29 23.32
CA THR A 108 -4.73 4.60 23.72
C THR A 108 -6.25 4.65 23.61
N GLY A 109 -6.83 4.22 22.48
CA GLY A 109 -8.28 4.13 22.33
C GLY A 109 -8.94 3.24 23.39
N ALA A 110 -8.35 2.08 23.69
CA ALA A 110 -8.83 1.17 24.72
C ALA A 110 -8.77 1.79 26.13
N LYS A 111 -7.68 2.50 26.46
CA LYS A 111 -7.53 3.21 27.74
C LYS A 111 -8.56 4.33 27.91
N GLU A 112 -8.80 5.11 26.85
CA GLU A 112 -9.80 6.17 26.89
C GLU A 112 -11.23 5.61 26.99
N ALA A 113 -11.53 4.52 26.27
CA ALA A 113 -12.82 3.85 26.35
C ALA A 113 -13.12 3.33 27.77
N GLN A 114 -12.12 2.82 28.49
CA GLN A 114 -12.31 2.35 29.87
C GLN A 114 -12.77 3.43 30.84
N LYS A 115 -12.56 4.72 30.54
CA LYS A 115 -13.03 5.82 31.39
C LYS A 115 -14.52 6.09 31.25
N THR A 116 -15.13 5.67 30.14
CA THR A 116 -16.51 6.02 29.76
C THR A 116 -17.43 4.82 29.62
N VAL A 117 -16.89 3.61 29.44
CA VAL A 117 -17.66 2.37 29.33
C VAL A 117 -18.31 2.01 30.67
N PRO A 118 -19.65 1.88 30.74
CA PRO A 118 -20.35 1.43 31.94
C PRO A 118 -19.92 0.03 32.40
N ASN A 119 -19.92 -0.21 33.71
CA ASN A 119 -19.54 -1.51 34.29
C ASN A 119 -20.42 -2.68 33.83
N ASP A 120 -21.65 -2.40 33.40
CA ASP A 120 -22.64 -3.38 32.89
C ASP A 120 -22.62 -3.51 31.36
N SER A 121 -21.69 -2.83 30.67
CA SER A 121 -21.54 -2.95 29.22
C SER A 121 -21.22 -4.38 28.80
N ARG A 122 -21.90 -4.85 27.75
CA ARG A 122 -21.60 -6.12 27.07
C ARG A 122 -20.16 -6.19 26.55
N TYR A 123 -19.58 -5.05 26.20
CA TYR A 123 -18.24 -4.96 25.63
C TYR A 123 -17.28 -4.30 26.62
N LYS A 124 -16.16 -4.98 26.92
CA LYS A 124 -15.08 -4.49 27.79
C LYS A 124 -14.44 -3.19 27.25
N TYR A 125 -14.42 -3.05 25.93
CA TYR A 125 -13.96 -1.86 25.23
C TYR A 125 -14.99 -1.50 24.16
N ASN A 126 -15.46 -0.26 24.15
CA ASN A 126 -16.40 0.23 23.16
C ASN A 126 -15.87 1.53 22.55
N PHE A 127 -15.08 1.39 21.48
CA PHE A 127 -14.52 2.52 20.75
C PHE A 127 -14.29 2.18 19.28
N THR A 128 -14.14 3.22 18.48
CA THR A 128 -13.79 3.14 17.07
C THR A 128 -12.56 4.01 16.84
N ASN A 129 -11.54 3.44 16.19
CA ASN A 129 -10.41 4.20 15.69
C ASN A 129 -10.60 4.46 14.20
N GLU A 130 -10.56 5.72 13.80
CA GLU A 130 -10.72 6.12 12.42
C GLU A 130 -10.00 7.45 12.19
N ALA A 131 -9.36 7.60 11.03
CA ALA A 131 -8.84 8.90 10.62
C ALA A 131 -10.01 9.84 10.32
N THR A 132 -9.90 11.10 10.76
CA THR A 132 -10.84 12.13 10.31
C THR A 132 -10.50 12.54 8.88
N ALA A 133 -11.51 12.98 8.11
CA ALA A 133 -11.30 13.50 6.76
C ALA A 133 -10.25 14.63 6.72
N VAL A 134 -10.28 15.50 7.73
CA VAL A 134 -9.33 16.61 7.87
C VAL A 134 -7.92 16.08 8.10
N ALA A 135 -7.73 15.12 9.01
CA ALA A 135 -6.39 14.61 9.33
C ALA A 135 -5.76 13.85 8.16
N GLU A 136 -6.52 13.05 7.40
CA GLU A 136 -5.95 12.39 6.21
C GLU A 136 -5.62 13.38 5.09
N ALA A 137 -6.43 14.43 4.92
CA ALA A 137 -6.17 15.47 3.92
C ALA A 137 -4.93 16.29 4.28
N GLU A 138 -4.81 16.71 5.54
CA GLU A 138 -3.63 17.43 6.04
C GLU A 138 -2.36 16.59 5.91
N TRP A 139 -2.43 15.30 6.24
CA TRP A 139 -1.30 14.38 6.06
C TRP A 139 -0.91 14.22 4.60
N ALA A 140 -1.88 14.03 3.70
CA ALA A 140 -1.63 13.96 2.27
C ALA A 140 -0.96 15.22 1.73
N GLN A 141 -1.44 16.41 2.13
CA GLN A 141 -0.82 17.69 1.74
C GLN A 141 0.61 17.82 2.30
N LYS A 142 0.83 17.37 3.54
CA LYS A 142 2.17 17.32 4.12
C LYS A 142 3.10 16.42 3.31
N THR A 143 2.65 15.24 2.89
CA THR A 143 3.44 14.37 2.00
C THR A 143 3.73 15.05 0.66
N VAL A 144 2.73 15.68 0.03
CA VAL A 144 2.89 16.40 -1.24
C VAL A 144 3.91 17.54 -1.12
N SER A 145 3.94 18.26 0.01
CA SER A 145 4.96 19.31 0.25
C SER A 145 6.40 18.81 0.16
N GLN A 146 6.62 17.51 0.39
CA GLN A 146 7.93 16.86 0.33
C GLN A 146 8.21 16.17 -1.02
N ALA A 147 7.29 16.25 -1.99
CA ALA A 147 7.39 15.52 -3.26
C ALA A 147 8.65 15.88 -4.06
N HIS A 148 9.16 17.11 -3.91
CA HIS A 148 10.40 17.56 -4.56
C HIS A 148 11.62 16.69 -4.23
N MET A 149 11.64 16.02 -3.08
CA MET A 149 12.71 15.10 -2.68
C MET A 149 12.81 13.88 -3.62
N PHE A 150 11.73 13.53 -4.32
CA PHE A 150 11.69 12.46 -5.32
C PHE A 150 12.12 12.92 -6.72
N GLY A 151 12.52 14.18 -6.91
CA GLY A 151 12.97 14.69 -8.21
C GLY A 151 14.18 13.94 -8.78
N ALA A 152 15.03 13.36 -7.93
CA ALA A 152 16.16 12.52 -8.37
C ALA A 152 15.71 11.24 -9.11
N SER A 153 14.47 10.78 -8.89
CA SER A 153 13.92 9.59 -9.54
C SER A 153 13.68 9.78 -11.05
N ALA A 154 13.56 11.02 -11.53
CA ALA A 154 13.33 11.32 -12.95
C ALA A 154 14.47 10.82 -13.87
N GLY A 155 15.69 10.70 -13.35
CA GLY A 155 16.84 10.15 -14.09
C GLY A 155 16.99 8.64 -13.99
N CYS A 156 16.15 7.95 -13.21
CA CYS A 156 16.25 6.50 -13.04
C CYS A 156 15.72 5.76 -14.26
N THR A 157 16.37 4.65 -14.61
CA THR A 157 15.82 3.69 -15.58
C THR A 157 14.51 3.09 -15.09
N PRO A 158 13.65 2.58 -15.99
CA PRO A 158 12.44 1.82 -15.62
C PRO A 158 12.73 0.72 -14.59
N SER A 159 11.91 0.68 -13.54
CA SER A 159 11.98 -0.33 -12.48
C SER A 159 10.68 -0.36 -11.67
N TYR A 160 10.54 -1.37 -10.80
CA TYR A 160 9.42 -1.44 -9.86
C TYR A 160 9.34 -0.23 -8.90
N ILE A 161 10.42 0.54 -8.71
CA ILE A 161 10.46 1.71 -7.80
C ILE A 161 9.75 2.92 -8.43
N ASN A 162 9.85 3.08 -9.75
CA ASN A 162 9.25 4.19 -10.50
C ASN A 162 8.13 3.72 -11.44
N ALA A 163 7.49 2.59 -11.13
CA ALA A 163 6.42 1.99 -11.94
C ALA A 163 6.80 1.84 -13.41
N GLU A 164 7.97 1.27 -13.68
CA GLU A 164 8.50 1.09 -15.05
C GLU A 164 8.61 2.42 -15.83
N GLY A 165 8.78 3.52 -15.12
CA GLY A 165 8.93 4.87 -15.68
C GLY A 165 7.63 5.69 -15.73
N GLU A 166 6.49 5.16 -15.28
CA GLU A 166 5.20 5.89 -15.28
C GLU A 166 5.17 7.12 -14.35
N PHE A 167 6.05 7.17 -13.33
CA PHE A 167 6.12 8.28 -12.38
C PHE A 167 7.10 9.39 -12.78
N CYS A 168 7.79 9.28 -13.92
CA CYS A 168 8.88 10.16 -14.34
C CYS A 168 8.53 10.98 -15.59
#